data_AF-B5RP78-F1
#
_entry.id   AF-B5RP78-F1
#
_cell.length_a   1.000
_cell.length_b   1.000
_cell.length_c   1.000
_cell.angle_alpha   90.00
_cell.angle_beta   90.00
_cell.angle_gamma   90.00
#
_symmetry.space_group_name_H-M   'P 1'
#
loop_
_entity.id
_entity.type
_entity.pdbx_description
1 polymer ?
#
loop_
_entity_poly.entity_id
_entity_poly.type
_entity_poly.pdbx_seq_one_letter_code
_entity_poly.pdbx_strand_id
1 'polypeptide(L)'
;MNKNINILILFITLFLYGRNEDKNLDKLNNESDKTPINITPTNPLKSILTSKEKNIFDVLIYALDTEKERILLEIENIEKHRRDDKDYYEMNQESKNKVNKYTKFRTWILDNTRKQEQKELSNAFSYTYNFIENKRKKLASNKHQNTKEYIQGAYYQYQNDEYKKEHTYNEDLYGNSCTRGASCIEMLFFYILHISMIPKEYYDTNEEIFKKMKHVLQNKHDYQYLFELWKY
;
A
#
# COMPACT_ATOMS: atom_id res chain seq x y z
N MET A 1 -2.76 -24.60 24.10
CA MET A 1 -3.11 -23.21 23.74
C MET A 1 -2.02 -22.16 24.08
N ASN A 2 -0.82 -22.54 24.54
CA ASN A 2 0.26 -21.56 24.86
C ASN A 2 1.34 -21.39 23.77
N LYS A 3 1.34 -22.21 22.70
CA LYS A 3 2.36 -22.11 21.64
C LYS A 3 2.12 -20.94 20.67
N ASN A 4 0.88 -20.49 20.51
CA ASN A 4 0.53 -19.42 19.56
C ASN A 4 0.77 -18.03 20.15
N ILE A 5 0.66 -17.88 21.48
CA ILE A 5 0.92 -16.61 22.19
C ILE A 5 2.42 -16.31 22.21
N ASN A 6 3.28 -17.32 22.37
CA ASN A 6 4.74 -17.13 22.32
C ASN A 6 5.23 -16.73 20.93
N ILE A 7 4.55 -17.13 19.85
CA ILE A 7 4.88 -16.72 18.48
C ILE A 7 4.45 -15.27 18.22
N LEU A 8 3.29 -14.85 18.74
CA LEU A 8 2.81 -13.47 18.65
C LEU A 8 3.79 -12.49 19.33
N ILE A 9 4.34 -12.88 20.50
CA ILE A 9 5.37 -12.10 21.22
C ILE A 9 6.71 -12.09 20.46
N LEU A 10 7.04 -13.15 19.72
CA LEU A 10 8.28 -13.24 18.93
C LEU A 10 8.30 -12.24 17.76
N PHE A 11 7.16 -12.02 17.10
CA PHE A 11 7.08 -11.04 16.01
C PHE A 11 7.14 -9.59 16.50
N ILE A 12 6.56 -9.28 17.68
CA ILE A 12 6.64 -7.95 18.28
C ILE A 12 8.07 -7.66 18.78
N THR A 13 8.77 -8.66 19.32
CA THR A 13 10.17 -8.49 19.77
C THR A 13 11.16 -8.37 18.60
N LEU A 14 10.96 -9.08 17.50
CA LEU A 14 11.75 -8.88 16.27
C LEU A 14 11.51 -7.49 15.63
N PHE A 15 10.27 -6.97 15.71
CA PHE A 15 9.94 -5.60 15.28
C PHE A 15 10.62 -4.50 16.12
N LEU A 16 10.93 -4.78 17.38
CA LEU A 16 11.62 -3.84 18.28
C LEU A 16 13.16 -3.97 18.22
N TYR A 17 13.69 -5.14 17.84
CA TYR A 17 15.14 -5.39 17.80
C TYR A 17 15.82 -4.97 16.48
N GLY A 18 15.05 -4.68 15.42
CA GLY A 18 15.57 -4.11 14.17
C GLY A 18 15.91 -2.61 14.24
N ARG A 19 15.84 -1.99 15.43
CA ARG A 19 16.07 -0.56 15.63
C ARG A 19 17.40 -0.31 16.34
N ASN A 20 18.50 -0.61 15.68
CA ASN A 20 19.80 0.01 15.97
C ASN A 20 20.78 -0.28 14.84
N GLU A 21 20.72 0.53 13.78
CA GLU A 21 21.86 0.78 12.89
C GLU A 21 21.54 2.00 12.03
N ASP A 22 21.61 3.18 12.65
CA ASP A 22 21.85 4.44 11.93
C ASP A 22 22.66 5.36 12.87
N LYS A 23 23.91 4.96 13.07
CA LYS A 23 24.98 5.87 13.45
C LYS A 23 26.08 5.69 12.43
N ASN A 24 26.01 6.47 11.34
CA ASN A 24 27.15 6.99 10.58
C ASN A 24 26.63 7.69 9.32
N LEU A 25 26.23 8.95 9.48
CA LEU A 25 26.05 9.88 8.37
C LEU A 25 26.94 11.08 8.64
N ASP A 26 28.25 10.85 8.55
CA ASP A 26 29.26 11.91 8.47
C ASP A 26 30.55 11.34 7.84
N LYS A 27 30.66 11.51 6.53
CA LYS A 27 31.91 11.78 5.80
C LYS A 27 31.61 11.90 4.31
N LEU A 28 31.27 13.12 3.89
CA LEU A 28 31.33 13.54 2.49
C LEU A 28 32.64 14.34 2.34
N ASN A 29 33.58 13.85 1.54
CA ASN A 29 34.79 14.59 1.20
C ASN A 29 34.84 14.89 -0.30
N ASN A 30 35.17 16.16 -0.55
CA ASN A 30 35.94 16.73 -1.66
C ASN A 30 35.21 17.25 -2.92
N GLU A 31 34.99 18.57 -2.88
CA GLU A 31 35.45 19.61 -3.82
C GLU A 31 35.54 19.32 -5.33
N SER A 32 34.85 20.16 -6.10
CA SER A 32 35.39 20.78 -7.32
C SER A 32 34.62 22.07 -7.65
N ASP A 33 35.36 23.17 -7.69
CA ASP A 33 34.99 24.51 -8.16
C ASP A 33 34.33 24.51 -9.55
N LYS A 34 33.16 25.15 -9.70
CA LYS A 34 32.77 25.92 -10.90
C LYS A 34 31.82 27.09 -10.58
N THR A 35 32.26 28.26 -11.05
CA THR A 35 31.67 29.59 -11.27
C THR A 35 30.13 29.74 -11.22
N PRO A 36 29.58 30.84 -10.65
CA PRO A 36 28.15 31.00 -10.43
C PRO A 36 27.40 31.37 -11.72
N ILE A 37 26.50 30.50 -12.18
CA ILE A 37 25.50 30.82 -13.18
C ILE A 37 24.33 31.48 -12.45
N ASN A 38 24.07 32.74 -12.80
CA ASN A 38 22.98 33.55 -12.28
C ASN A 38 21.66 33.04 -12.89
N ILE A 39 21.01 32.05 -12.26
CA ILE A 39 19.70 31.56 -12.68
C ILE A 39 18.65 32.35 -11.89
N THR A 40 17.98 33.26 -12.60
CA THR A 40 16.77 33.95 -12.15
C THR A 40 15.77 32.91 -11.60
N PRO A 41 15.14 33.12 -10.43
CA PRO A 41 14.19 32.16 -9.90
C PRO A 41 12.93 32.16 -10.77
N THR A 42 12.89 31.28 -11.77
CA THR A 42 11.64 30.89 -12.40
C THR A 42 10.75 30.32 -11.31
N ASN A 43 9.61 30.99 -11.07
CA ASN A 43 8.49 30.53 -10.27
C ASN A 43 8.38 29.00 -10.28
N PRO A 44 8.13 28.34 -9.13
CA PRO A 44 8.07 26.90 -9.08
C PRO A 44 7.01 26.44 -10.07
N LEU A 45 7.48 25.80 -11.14
CA LEU A 45 6.65 25.20 -12.16
C LEU A 45 5.62 24.35 -11.42
N LYS A 46 4.36 24.78 -11.42
CA LYS A 46 3.24 24.05 -10.81
C LYS A 46 3.38 22.61 -11.30
N SER A 47 3.78 21.69 -10.42
CA SER A 47 4.22 20.34 -10.82
C SER A 47 3.05 19.62 -11.46
N ILE A 48 2.99 19.59 -12.79
CA ILE A 48 1.96 18.87 -13.54
C ILE A 48 2.43 17.42 -13.66
N LEU A 49 1.63 16.47 -13.19
CA LEU A 49 1.87 15.04 -13.44
C LEU A 49 1.76 14.77 -14.93
N THR A 50 2.72 14.01 -15.46
CA THR A 50 2.57 13.40 -16.78
C THR A 50 1.40 12.40 -16.80
N SER A 51 0.86 12.08 -17.98
CA SER A 51 -0.21 11.08 -18.09
C SER A 51 0.19 9.71 -17.52
N LYS A 52 1.47 9.34 -17.64
CA LYS A 52 2.02 8.12 -17.05
C LYS A 52 2.02 8.17 -15.52
N GLU A 53 2.54 9.25 -14.94
CA GLU A 53 2.56 9.42 -13.47
C GLU A 53 1.13 9.47 -12.91
N LYS A 54 0.22 10.16 -13.59
CA LYS A 54 -1.19 10.17 -13.23
C LYS A 54 -1.79 8.77 -13.23
N ASN A 55 -1.54 7.97 -14.27
CA ASN A 55 -2.06 6.60 -14.33
C ASN A 55 -1.51 5.72 -13.19
N ILE A 56 -0.21 5.80 -12.91
CA ILE A 56 0.42 5.04 -11.81
C ILE A 56 -0.20 5.44 -10.46
N PHE A 57 -0.35 6.74 -10.22
CA PHE A 57 -1.00 7.25 -9.02
C PHE A 57 -2.47 6.80 -8.92
N ASP A 58 -3.23 6.90 -10.02
CA ASP A 58 -4.63 6.50 -10.07
C ASP A 58 -4.80 4.99 -9.80
N VAL A 59 -3.82 4.16 -10.19
CA VAL A 59 -3.81 2.72 -9.86
C VAL A 59 -3.48 2.47 -8.39
N LEU A 60 -2.53 3.21 -7.81
CA LEU A 60 -2.25 3.14 -6.37
C LEU A 60 -3.50 3.47 -5.55
N ILE A 61 -4.14 4.60 -5.84
CA ILE A 61 -5.36 5.01 -5.11
C ILE A 61 -6.47 3.98 -5.28
N TYR A 62 -6.68 3.47 -6.51
CA TYR A 62 -7.68 2.43 -6.75
C TYR A 62 -7.44 1.18 -5.91
N ALA A 63 -6.19 0.72 -5.82
CA ALA A 63 -5.85 -0.46 -5.06
C ALA A 63 -6.03 -0.27 -3.54
N LEU A 64 -5.64 0.90 -3.02
CA LEU A 64 -5.86 1.26 -1.63
C LEU A 64 -7.34 1.41 -1.29
N ASP A 65 -8.15 1.96 -2.22
CA ASP A 65 -9.60 2.01 -2.08
C ASP A 65 -10.21 0.61 -2.04
N THR A 66 -9.74 -0.29 -2.89
CA THR A 66 -10.18 -1.69 -2.92
C THR A 66 -9.86 -2.39 -1.59
N GLU A 67 -8.66 -2.19 -1.04
CA GLU A 67 -8.29 -2.72 0.28
C GLU A 67 -9.12 -2.09 1.41
N LYS A 68 -9.45 -0.79 1.32
CA LYS A 68 -10.36 -0.15 2.28
C LYS A 68 -11.75 -0.78 2.26
N GLU A 69 -12.31 -1.06 1.07
CA GLU A 69 -13.61 -1.77 0.95
C GLU A 69 -13.54 -3.19 1.54
N ARG A 70 -12.44 -3.92 1.33
CA ARG A 70 -12.20 -5.21 1.98
C ARG A 70 -12.30 -5.10 3.51
N ILE A 71 -11.65 -4.08 4.09
CA ILE A 71 -11.68 -3.83 5.54
C ILE A 71 -13.09 -3.47 6.02
N LEU A 72 -13.86 -2.71 5.24
CA LEU A 72 -15.26 -2.38 5.57
C LEU A 72 -16.13 -3.63 5.65
N LEU A 73 -15.99 -4.57 4.72
CA LEU A 73 -16.70 -5.85 4.77
C LEU A 73 -16.31 -6.69 5.99
N GLU A 74 -15.04 -6.64 6.40
CA GLU A 74 -14.55 -7.31 7.61
C GLU A 74 -15.19 -6.71 8.88
N ILE A 75 -15.28 -5.38 8.95
CA ILE A 75 -15.96 -4.64 10.02
C ILE A 75 -17.42 -5.08 10.12
N GLU A 76 -18.17 -5.04 9.01
CA GLU A 76 -19.58 -5.45 8.96
C GLU A 76 -19.77 -6.90 9.42
N ASN A 77 -18.89 -7.80 8.98
CA ASN A 77 -18.96 -9.21 9.36
C ASN A 77 -18.73 -9.42 10.86
N ILE A 78 -17.78 -8.70 11.46
CA ILE A 78 -17.51 -8.75 12.91
C ILE A 78 -18.72 -8.20 13.68
N GLU A 79 -19.28 -7.07 13.27
CA GLU A 79 -20.44 -6.47 13.94
C GLU A 79 -21.66 -7.38 13.91
N LYS A 80 -21.85 -8.14 12.83
CA LYS A 80 -22.99 -9.04 12.66
C LYS A 80 -22.83 -10.35 13.44
N HIS A 81 -21.62 -10.91 13.52
CA HIS A 81 -21.44 -12.30 13.99
C HIS A 81 -20.57 -12.46 15.23
N ARG A 82 -19.79 -11.44 15.62
CA ARG A 82 -18.75 -11.55 16.66
C ARG A 82 -18.65 -10.33 17.57
N ARG A 83 -19.72 -9.53 17.65
CA ARG A 83 -19.72 -8.25 18.39
C ARG A 83 -19.41 -8.41 19.88
N ASP A 84 -19.86 -9.50 20.49
CA ASP A 84 -19.72 -9.74 21.93
C ASP A 84 -18.38 -10.39 22.31
N ASP A 85 -17.57 -10.78 21.31
CA ASP A 85 -16.22 -11.27 21.54
C ASP A 85 -15.26 -10.08 21.66
N LYS A 86 -14.59 -9.99 22.81
CA LYS A 86 -13.72 -8.87 23.16
C LYS A 86 -12.57 -8.70 22.15
N ASP A 87 -11.94 -9.79 21.72
CA ASP A 87 -10.80 -9.72 20.81
C ASP A 87 -11.24 -9.21 19.44
N TYR A 88 -12.38 -9.71 18.94
CA TYR A 88 -12.95 -9.21 17.67
C TYR A 88 -13.45 -7.77 17.78
N TYR A 89 -14.00 -7.37 18.92
CA TYR A 89 -14.41 -5.99 19.15
C TYR A 89 -13.21 -5.02 19.08
N GLU A 90 -12.09 -5.36 19.73
CA GLU A 90 -10.85 -4.55 19.68
C GLU A 90 -10.30 -4.47 18.25
N MET A 91 -10.19 -5.60 17.55
CA MET A 91 -9.79 -5.64 16.13
C MET A 91 -10.70 -4.80 15.22
N ASN A 92 -12.01 -4.78 15.51
CA ASN A 92 -12.97 -3.97 14.77
C ASN A 92 -12.74 -2.47 14.99
N GLN A 93 -12.46 -2.04 16.23
CA GLN A 93 -12.13 -0.64 16.52
C GLN A 93 -10.84 -0.19 15.83
N GLU A 94 -9.81 -1.03 15.82
CA GLU A 94 -8.58 -0.76 15.07
C GLU A 94 -8.84 -0.63 13.57
N SER A 95 -9.68 -1.50 13.02
CA SER A 95 -10.06 -1.47 11.60
C SER A 95 -10.84 -0.21 11.24
N LYS A 96 -11.80 0.20 12.06
CA LYS A 96 -12.55 1.46 11.89
C LYS A 96 -11.62 2.67 11.94
N ASN A 97 -10.69 2.70 12.90
CA ASN A 97 -9.70 3.77 13.01
C ASN A 97 -8.82 3.85 11.75
N LYS A 98 -8.40 2.71 11.22
CA LYS A 98 -7.62 2.62 9.98
C LYS A 98 -8.39 3.17 8.77
N VAL A 99 -9.66 2.77 8.60
CA VAL A 99 -10.52 3.28 7.52
C VAL A 99 -10.72 4.80 7.64
N ASN A 100 -10.96 5.30 8.84
CA ASN A 100 -11.13 6.74 9.08
C ASN A 100 -9.86 7.53 8.74
N LYS A 101 -8.68 7.04 9.14
CA LYS A 101 -7.40 7.65 8.79
C LYS A 101 -7.17 7.66 7.28
N TYR A 102 -7.35 6.52 6.63
CA TYR A 102 -7.19 6.43 5.18
C TYR A 102 -8.18 7.35 4.45
N THR A 103 -9.42 7.46 4.90
CA THR A 103 -10.43 8.34 4.29
C THR A 103 -10.04 9.82 4.36
N LYS A 104 -9.48 10.26 5.50
CA LYS A 104 -8.95 11.63 5.66
C LYS A 104 -7.73 11.87 4.77
N PHE A 105 -6.78 10.93 4.78
CA PHE A 105 -5.59 10.98 3.94
C PHE A 105 -5.93 11.01 2.45
N ARG A 106 -6.84 10.12 2.01
CA ARG A 106 -7.32 10.02 0.63
C ARG A 106 -7.92 11.35 0.16
N THR A 107 -8.78 11.96 0.96
CA THR A 107 -9.36 13.27 0.65
C THR A 107 -8.27 14.33 0.50
N TRP A 108 -7.29 14.34 1.40
CA TRP A 108 -6.18 15.30 1.37
C TRP A 108 -5.26 15.09 0.16
N ILE A 109 -4.83 13.85 -0.14
CA ILE A 109 -3.87 13.58 -1.22
C ILE A 109 -4.48 13.78 -2.62
N LEU A 110 -5.80 13.63 -2.76
CA LEU A 110 -6.51 13.87 -4.03
C LEU A 110 -6.75 15.35 -4.31
N ASP A 111 -6.53 16.24 -3.33
CA ASP A 111 -6.67 17.67 -3.53
C ASP A 111 -5.74 18.18 -4.66
N ASN A 112 -6.25 19.08 -5.50
CA ASN A 112 -5.52 19.57 -6.67
C ASN A 112 -4.31 20.45 -6.32
N THR A 113 -4.18 20.91 -5.08
CA THR A 113 -2.99 21.59 -4.57
C THR A 113 -1.85 20.62 -4.25
N ARG A 114 -2.14 19.32 -4.09
CA ARG A 114 -1.18 18.27 -3.68
C ARG A 114 -0.52 17.52 -4.84
N LYS A 115 -0.37 18.18 -6.00
CA LYS A 115 0.18 17.53 -7.21
C LYS A 115 1.61 17.05 -7.02
N GLN A 116 2.42 17.75 -6.22
CA GLN A 116 3.79 17.33 -5.97
C GLN A 116 3.81 16.03 -5.15
N GLU A 117 2.96 15.91 -4.13
CA GLU A 117 2.82 14.70 -3.32
C GLU A 117 2.25 13.53 -4.14
N GLN A 118 1.25 13.78 -5.01
CA GLN A 118 0.75 12.77 -5.96
C GLN A 118 1.86 12.24 -6.87
N LYS A 119 2.71 13.13 -7.40
CA LYS A 119 3.87 12.77 -8.23
C LYS A 119 4.90 11.94 -7.45
N GLU A 120 5.17 12.31 -6.20
CA GLU A 120 6.10 11.57 -5.34
C GLU A 120 5.61 10.17 -5.01
N LEU A 121 4.31 9.99 -4.73
CA LEU A 121 3.74 8.66 -4.54
C LEU A 121 3.72 7.84 -5.83
N SER A 122 3.42 8.45 -6.98
CA SER A 122 3.56 7.81 -8.29
C SER A 122 4.98 7.28 -8.49
N ASN A 123 5.98 8.11 -8.25
CA ASN A 123 7.38 7.73 -8.44
C ASN A 123 7.80 6.63 -7.45
N ALA A 124 7.37 6.72 -6.20
CA ALA A 124 7.61 5.68 -5.19
C ALA A 124 6.97 4.34 -5.57
N PHE A 125 5.74 4.35 -6.10
CA PHE A 125 4.99 3.15 -6.48
C PHE A 125 5.42 2.57 -7.84
N SER A 126 6.11 3.34 -8.69
CA SER A 126 6.41 2.98 -10.08
C SER A 126 7.03 1.58 -10.27
N TYR A 127 7.93 1.16 -9.38
CA TYR A 127 8.51 -0.20 -9.43
C TYR A 127 7.43 -1.27 -9.25
N THR A 128 6.66 -1.16 -8.18
CA THR A 128 5.58 -2.09 -7.83
C THR A 128 4.51 -2.11 -8.92
N TYR A 129 4.12 -0.93 -9.43
CA TYR A 129 3.24 -0.80 -10.58
C TYR A 129 3.75 -1.59 -11.80
N ASN A 130 5.00 -1.35 -12.21
CA ASN A 130 5.58 -2.02 -13.37
C ASN A 130 5.62 -3.54 -13.18
N PHE A 131 5.92 -4.00 -11.96
CA PHE A 131 5.90 -5.43 -11.64
C PHE A 131 4.50 -6.04 -11.83
N ILE A 132 3.46 -5.43 -11.24
CA ILE A 132 2.07 -5.89 -11.37
C ILE A 132 1.62 -5.83 -12.83
N GLU A 133 1.91 -4.73 -13.54
CA GLU A 133 1.52 -4.56 -14.93
C GLU A 133 2.20 -5.59 -15.86
N ASN A 134 3.47 -5.92 -15.60
CA ASN A 134 4.15 -6.99 -16.33
C ASN A 134 3.54 -8.36 -16.03
N LYS A 135 3.14 -8.64 -14.79
CA LYS A 135 2.42 -9.87 -14.42
C LYS A 135 1.08 -9.96 -15.12
N ARG A 136 0.28 -8.89 -15.09
CA ARG A 136 -0.98 -8.79 -15.84
C ARG A 136 -0.78 -9.10 -17.32
N LYS A 137 0.16 -8.42 -17.98
CA LYS A 137 0.42 -8.63 -19.42
C LYS A 137 0.76 -10.08 -19.76
N LYS A 138 1.55 -10.73 -18.90
CA LYS A 138 1.99 -12.12 -19.09
C LYS A 138 0.88 -13.13 -18.83
N LEU A 139 0.11 -12.97 -17.75
CA LEU A 139 -0.80 -13.99 -17.25
C LEU A 139 -2.26 -13.76 -17.63
N ALA A 140 -2.66 -12.50 -17.81
CA ALA A 140 -4.07 -12.13 -17.82
C ALA A 140 -4.41 -11.01 -18.82
N SER A 141 -3.59 -10.78 -19.84
CA SER A 141 -3.84 -9.76 -20.88
C SER A 141 -5.15 -9.98 -21.64
N ASN A 142 -5.58 -11.24 -21.80
CA ASN A 142 -6.84 -11.60 -22.44
C ASN A 142 -8.06 -11.47 -21.52
N LYS A 143 -7.85 -11.30 -20.19
CA LYS A 143 -8.93 -11.21 -19.20
C LYS A 143 -9.08 -9.83 -18.57
N HIS A 144 -7.96 -9.13 -18.38
CA HIS A 144 -7.91 -7.82 -17.73
C HIS A 144 -7.24 -6.84 -18.67
N GLN A 145 -7.99 -5.84 -19.13
CA GLN A 145 -7.52 -4.85 -20.09
C GLN A 145 -6.43 -3.96 -19.48
N ASN A 146 -6.56 -3.66 -18.19
CA ASN A 146 -5.67 -2.75 -17.47
C ASN A 146 -5.33 -3.25 -16.05
N THR A 147 -4.38 -2.57 -15.41
CA THR A 147 -3.89 -2.93 -14.07
C THR A 147 -4.97 -2.85 -12.99
N LYS A 148 -5.96 -1.94 -13.12
CA LYS A 148 -7.04 -1.81 -12.12
C LYS A 148 -7.96 -3.02 -12.13
N GLU A 149 -8.42 -3.44 -13.31
CA GLU A 149 -9.22 -4.67 -13.46
C GLU A 149 -8.48 -5.90 -12.93
N TYR A 150 -7.18 -5.99 -13.19
CA TYR A 150 -6.35 -7.07 -12.67
C TYR A 150 -6.29 -7.09 -11.14
N ILE A 151 -6.15 -5.92 -10.51
CA ILE A 151 -6.20 -5.79 -9.05
C ILE A 151 -7.61 -6.13 -8.54
N GLN A 152 -8.66 -5.65 -9.20
CA GLN A 152 -10.04 -5.96 -8.83
C GLN A 152 -10.31 -7.47 -8.81
N GLY A 153 -9.86 -8.18 -9.85
CA GLY A 153 -10.01 -9.63 -9.95
C GLY A 153 -9.26 -10.38 -8.85
N ALA A 154 -8.16 -9.83 -8.34
CA ALA A 154 -7.45 -10.41 -7.19
C ALA A 154 -8.29 -10.36 -5.90
N TYR A 155 -9.17 -9.37 -5.78
CA TYR A 155 -10.11 -9.17 -4.67
C TYR A 155 -11.48 -9.82 -4.91
N TYR A 156 -11.57 -10.81 -5.81
CA TYR A 156 -12.82 -11.43 -6.24
C TYR A 156 -13.74 -11.81 -5.08
N GLN A 157 -13.19 -12.38 -3.99
CA GLN A 157 -13.99 -12.85 -2.85
C GLN A 157 -14.75 -11.72 -2.15
N TYR A 158 -14.27 -10.49 -2.28
CA TYR A 158 -14.83 -9.29 -1.68
C TYR A 158 -15.71 -8.49 -2.65
N GLN A 159 -15.86 -8.94 -3.91
CA GLN A 159 -16.73 -8.29 -4.88
C GLN A 159 -18.20 -8.68 -4.67
N ASN A 160 -19.10 -7.86 -5.23
CA ASN A 160 -20.54 -8.10 -5.18
C ASN A 160 -20.96 -9.30 -6.06
N ASP A 161 -22.20 -9.75 -5.89
CA ASP A 161 -22.73 -10.92 -6.60
C ASP A 161 -22.84 -10.71 -8.12
N GLU A 162 -23.05 -9.47 -8.57
CA GLU A 162 -23.09 -9.13 -10.00
C GLU A 162 -21.74 -9.38 -10.65
N TYR A 163 -20.66 -8.85 -10.06
CA TYR A 163 -19.30 -9.08 -10.51
C TYR A 163 -18.98 -10.59 -10.52
N LYS A 164 -19.33 -11.31 -9.46
CA LYS A 164 -19.07 -12.76 -9.33
C LYS A 164 -19.86 -13.62 -10.31
N LYS A 165 -21.01 -13.16 -10.82
CA LYS A 165 -21.76 -13.87 -11.86
C LYS A 165 -21.09 -13.76 -13.24
N GLU A 166 -20.46 -12.61 -13.50
CA GLU A 166 -19.83 -12.31 -14.79
C GLU A 166 -18.37 -12.77 -14.87
N HIS A 167 -17.75 -13.06 -13.73
CA HIS A 167 -16.33 -13.38 -13.65
C HIS A 167 -16.08 -14.72 -12.97
N THR A 168 -15.10 -15.48 -13.44
CA THR A 168 -14.62 -16.69 -12.78
C THR A 168 -13.27 -16.43 -12.13
N TYR A 169 -13.18 -16.66 -10.82
CA TYR A 169 -11.92 -16.51 -10.09
C TYR A 169 -10.90 -17.56 -10.53
N ASN A 170 -9.67 -17.11 -10.77
CA ASN A 170 -8.51 -17.97 -10.98
C ASN A 170 -7.34 -17.40 -10.18
N GLU A 171 -6.99 -18.08 -9.09
CA GLU A 171 -5.92 -17.68 -8.17
C GLU A 171 -4.52 -17.67 -8.81
N ASP A 172 -4.27 -18.53 -9.81
CA ASP A 172 -2.98 -18.63 -10.51
C ASP A 172 -2.60 -17.30 -11.17
N LEU A 173 -3.61 -16.49 -11.51
CA LEU A 173 -3.40 -15.19 -12.11
C LEU A 173 -2.80 -14.18 -11.13
N TYR A 174 -3.01 -14.34 -9.83
CA TYR A 174 -2.74 -13.32 -8.82
C TYR A 174 -1.65 -13.74 -7.82
N GLY A 175 -0.87 -14.76 -8.19
CA GLY A 175 0.31 -15.21 -7.47
C GLY A 175 0.03 -16.15 -6.30
N ASN A 176 -1.07 -16.91 -6.34
CA ASN A 176 -1.40 -18.05 -5.46
C ASN A 176 -1.04 -17.96 -3.97
N SER A 177 -2.06 -17.97 -3.10
CA SER A 177 -2.00 -18.09 -1.63
C SER A 177 -0.66 -17.74 -0.98
N CYS A 178 -0.22 -16.49 -1.12
CA CYS A 178 1.05 -16.03 -0.56
C CYS A 178 1.07 -16.16 0.97
N THR A 179 -0.09 -16.02 1.62
CA THR A 179 -0.38 -16.48 2.98
C THR A 179 -1.90 -16.60 3.19
N ARG A 180 -2.35 -17.62 3.95
CA ARG A 180 -3.72 -17.74 4.50
C ARG A 180 -4.88 -17.60 3.48
N GLY A 181 -4.69 -18.05 2.23
CA GLY A 181 -5.74 -18.00 1.20
C GLY A 181 -5.94 -16.62 0.56
N ALA A 182 -5.12 -15.63 0.90
CA ALA A 182 -5.08 -14.34 0.22
C ALA A 182 -4.08 -14.35 -0.95
N SER A 183 -4.40 -13.67 -2.04
CA SER A 183 -3.49 -13.54 -3.18
C SER A 183 -2.29 -12.64 -2.82
N CYS A 184 -1.20 -12.75 -3.59
CA CYS A 184 -0.04 -11.87 -3.40
C CYS A 184 -0.40 -10.39 -3.61
N ILE A 185 -1.33 -10.11 -4.52
CA ILE A 185 -1.83 -8.75 -4.77
C ILE A 185 -2.60 -8.23 -3.56
N GLU A 186 -3.51 -9.02 -2.99
CA GLU A 186 -4.26 -8.65 -1.78
C GLU A 186 -3.29 -8.37 -0.62
N MET A 187 -2.34 -9.29 -0.37
CA MET A 187 -1.36 -9.13 0.70
C MET A 187 -0.48 -7.89 0.51
N LEU A 188 -0.10 -7.59 -0.73
CA LEU A 188 0.71 -6.42 -1.05
C LEU A 188 0.00 -5.12 -0.63
N PHE A 189 -1.26 -4.94 -1.03
CA PHE A 189 -1.99 -3.72 -0.70
C PHE A 189 -2.46 -3.70 0.76
N PHE A 190 -2.73 -4.86 1.35
CA PHE A 190 -2.86 -4.98 2.80
C PHE A 190 -1.64 -4.41 3.53
N TYR A 191 -0.41 -4.81 3.19
CA TYR A 191 0.80 -4.30 3.85
C TYR A 191 1.01 -2.82 3.61
N ILE A 192 0.86 -2.36 2.35
CA ILE A 192 1.04 -0.94 2.01
C ILE A 192 0.08 -0.09 2.85
N LEU A 193 -1.22 -0.44 2.88
CA LEU A 193 -2.21 0.32 3.62
C LEU A 193 -2.00 0.17 5.13
N HIS A 194 -1.82 -1.05 5.64
CA HIS A 194 -1.68 -1.32 7.07
C HIS A 194 -0.49 -0.57 7.66
N ILE A 195 0.70 -0.72 7.08
CA ILE A 195 1.95 -0.15 7.60
C ILE A 195 1.95 1.38 7.51
N SER A 196 1.31 1.92 6.46
CA SER A 196 1.17 3.37 6.29
C SER A 196 0.18 3.99 7.29
N MET A 197 -0.70 3.19 7.90
CA MET A 197 -1.79 3.64 8.76
C MET A 197 -1.67 3.11 10.20
N ILE A 198 -0.53 2.49 10.57
CA ILE A 198 -0.28 2.00 11.94
C ILE A 198 -0.42 3.19 12.90
N PRO A 199 -1.26 3.08 13.94
CA PRO A 199 -1.34 4.10 14.96
C PRO A 199 0.00 4.23 15.68
N LYS A 200 0.61 5.41 15.64
CA LYS A 200 1.39 5.88 16.79
C LYS A 200 0.51 6.81 17.58
N GLU A 201 0.43 6.57 18.88
CA GLU A 201 -0.66 7.06 19.74
C GLU A 201 -0.88 8.58 19.78
N TYR A 202 -0.04 9.42 19.15
CA TYR A 202 -0.17 10.89 19.26
C TYR A 202 0.17 11.70 17.99
N TYR A 203 0.52 11.09 16.85
CA TYR A 203 0.97 11.83 15.66
C TYR A 203 0.67 11.08 14.34
N ASP A 204 -0.49 11.33 13.72
CA ASP A 204 -0.78 10.87 12.36
C ASP A 204 -1.50 11.97 11.55
N THR A 205 -0.77 13.04 11.25
CA THR A 205 -1.18 14.03 10.23
C THR A 205 -1.16 13.40 8.84
N ASN A 206 -1.87 14.00 7.87
CA ASN A 206 -1.85 13.51 6.49
C ASN A 206 -0.42 13.56 5.90
N GLU A 207 0.38 14.55 6.30
CA GLU A 207 1.78 14.70 5.93
C GLU A 207 2.67 13.57 6.48
N GLU A 208 2.41 13.09 7.70
CA GLU A 208 3.11 11.95 8.29
C GLU A 208 2.74 10.64 7.60
N ILE A 209 1.45 10.44 7.34
CA ILE A 209 0.95 9.29 6.56
C ILE A 209 1.58 9.30 5.16
N PHE A 210 1.65 10.46 4.51
CA PHE A 210 2.33 10.61 3.20
C PHE A 210 3.79 10.17 3.28
N LYS A 211 4.57 10.69 4.23
CA LYS A 211 5.98 10.32 4.41
C LYS A 211 6.15 8.82 4.64
N LYS A 212 5.29 8.23 5.49
CA LYS A 212 5.32 6.80 5.80
C LYS A 212 4.97 5.96 4.57
N MET A 213 3.89 6.30 3.85
CA MET A 213 3.48 5.59 2.64
C MET A 213 4.54 5.67 1.56
N LYS A 214 5.10 6.87 1.32
CA LYS A 214 6.22 7.05 0.39
C LYS A 214 7.40 6.15 0.77
N HIS A 215 7.78 6.12 2.05
CA HIS A 215 8.86 5.26 2.53
C HIS A 215 8.56 3.77 2.31
N VAL A 216 7.36 3.30 2.66
CA VAL A 216 6.91 1.91 2.44
C VAL A 216 6.97 1.54 0.95
N LEU A 217 6.52 2.43 0.07
CA LEU A 217 6.56 2.25 -1.38
C LEU A 217 7.99 2.22 -1.95
N GLN A 218 8.88 3.06 -1.41
CA GLN A 218 10.27 3.17 -1.88
C GLN A 218 11.14 2.03 -1.36
N ASN A 219 11.09 1.74 -0.07
CA ASN A 219 11.96 0.75 0.59
C ASN A 219 11.52 -0.68 0.26
N LYS A 220 10.20 -0.94 0.21
CA LYS A 220 9.59 -2.24 -0.13
C LYS A 220 9.94 -3.39 0.80
N HIS A 221 10.86 -3.23 1.75
CA HIS A 221 11.34 -4.29 2.64
C HIS A 221 10.19 -5.12 3.26
N ASP A 222 9.11 -4.44 3.67
CA ASP A 222 7.97 -5.05 4.33
C ASP A 222 7.14 -6.01 3.44
N TYR A 223 7.25 -5.91 2.11
CA TYR A 223 6.46 -6.72 1.17
C TYR A 223 7.26 -7.25 -0.02
N GLN A 224 8.56 -6.99 -0.09
CA GLN A 224 9.42 -7.40 -1.22
C GLN A 224 9.41 -8.92 -1.39
N TYR A 225 9.29 -9.68 -0.30
CA TYR A 225 9.21 -11.14 -0.35
C TYR A 225 7.99 -11.63 -1.17
N LEU A 226 6.90 -10.87 -1.25
CA LEU A 226 5.74 -11.21 -2.08
C LEU A 226 6.08 -11.23 -3.58
N PHE A 227 7.02 -10.40 -4.02
CA PHE A 227 7.47 -10.43 -5.42
C PHE A 227 8.22 -11.71 -5.76
N GLU A 228 8.90 -12.30 -4.78
CA GLU A 228 9.60 -13.58 -4.92
C GLU A 228 8.61 -14.75 -4.91
N LEU A 229 7.59 -14.71 -4.03
CA LEU A 229 6.54 -15.73 -4.00
C LEU A 229 5.73 -15.77 -5.29
N TRP A 230 5.45 -14.61 -5.89
CA TRP A 230 4.72 -14.52 -7.15
C TRP A 230 5.55 -14.94 -8.38
N LYS A 231 6.81 -15.36 -8.24
CA LYS A 231 7.62 -15.82 -9.39
C LYS A 231 7.21 -17.20 -9.90
N TYR A 232 6.61 -18.02 -9.04
CA TYR A 232 6.08 -19.35 -9.36
C TYR A 232 4.58 -19.27 -9.66
#